data_AF-A0A1B6G7S1-F1
#
_entry.id   AF-A0A1B6G7S1-F1
#
_cell.length_a   1.000
_cell.length_b   1.000
_cell.length_c   1.000
_cell.angle_alpha   90.00
_cell.angle_beta   90.00
_cell.angle_gamma   90.00
#
_symmetry.space_group_name_H-M   'P 1'
#
loop_
_entity.id
_entity.type
_entity.pdbx_description
1 polymer ?
#
loop_
_entity_poly.entity_id
_entity_poly.type
_entity_poly.pdbx_seq_one_letter_code
_entity_poly.pdbx_strand_id
1 'polypeptide(L)'
;MGMILLSCDDVDRKNLVEAWLLSQSPDTVGILSQYIDEYFYQGVDWVLEQGQMVVPSSPVALVKSGLSHMAGVVTRAQFTVSLVNGLATNLTDSSRQLFCKQ
;
A
#
# COMPACT_ATOMS: atom_id res chain seq x y z
N MET A 1 -31.21 -20.41 8.59
CA MET A 1 -30.39 -19.80 7.53
C MET A 1 -29.16 -19.23 8.23
N GLY A 2 -27.97 -19.79 7.98
CA GLY A 2 -26.74 -19.36 8.66
C GLY A 2 -26.16 -18.11 7.99
N MET A 3 -25.78 -17.11 8.78
CA MET A 3 -25.06 -15.94 8.31
C MET A 3 -23.58 -16.11 8.67
N ILE A 4 -22.69 -15.95 7.70
CA ILE A 4 -21.24 -15.93 7.92
C ILE A 4 -20.83 -14.45 7.96
N LEU A 5 -20.23 -14.03 9.07
CA LEU A 5 -19.69 -12.67 9.24
C LEU A 5 -18.19 -12.73 8.99
N LEU A 6 -17.67 -11.86 8.12
CA LEU A 6 -16.25 -11.69 7.86
C LEU A 6 -15.90 -10.22 8.14
N SER A 7 -14.92 -9.96 9.02
CA SER A 7 -14.41 -8.60 9.21
C SER A 7 -13.33 -8.31 8.18
N CYS A 8 -13.27 -7.07 7.69
CA CYS A 8 -12.14 -6.63 6.86
C CYS A 8 -10.81 -6.58 7.64
N ASP A 9 -10.87 -6.57 8.98
CA ASP A 9 -9.70 -6.68 9.84
C ASP A 9 -9.11 -8.10 9.88
N ASP A 10 -9.90 -9.13 9.53
CA ASP A 10 -9.44 -10.52 9.49
C ASP A 10 -8.56 -10.83 8.25
N VAL A 11 -8.36 -9.84 7.37
CA VAL A 11 -7.56 -9.99 6.16
C VAL A 11 -6.09 -9.68 6.44
N ASP A 12 -5.26 -10.73 6.44
CA ASP A 12 -3.81 -10.60 6.58
C ASP A 12 -3.21 -9.77 5.42
N ARG A 13 -2.84 -8.53 5.73
CA ARG A 13 -2.18 -7.61 4.79
C ARG A 13 -0.89 -8.20 4.22
N LYS A 14 -0.17 -9.00 5.01
CA LYS A 14 1.04 -9.72 4.60
C LYS A 14 0.76 -10.75 3.51
N ASN A 15 -0.29 -11.56 3.68
CA ASN A 15 -0.68 -12.57 2.67
C ASN A 15 -1.07 -11.91 1.34
N LEU A 16 -1.70 -10.73 1.37
CA LEU A 16 -1.99 -9.96 0.16
C LEU A 16 -0.73 -9.48 -0.56
N VAL A 17 0.25 -8.98 0.20
CA VAL A 17 1.55 -8.54 -0.33
C VAL A 17 2.34 -9.71 -0.88
N GLU A 18 2.41 -10.83 -0.17
CA GLU A 18 3.09 -12.05 -0.61
C GLU A 18 2.47 -12.60 -1.90
N ALA A 19 1.14 -12.70 -1.96
CA ALA A 19 0.43 -13.11 -3.16
C ALA A 19 0.70 -12.17 -4.34
N TRP A 20 0.80 -10.86 -4.09
CA TRP A 20 1.17 -9.90 -5.12
C TRP A 20 2.64 -10.05 -5.55
N LEU A 21 3.58 -10.24 -4.63
CA LEU A 21 5.00 -10.44 -4.93
C LEU A 21 5.21 -11.68 -5.83
N LEU A 22 4.47 -12.77 -5.58
CA LEU A 22 4.51 -13.97 -6.42
C LEU A 22 4.08 -13.72 -7.88
N SER A 23 3.31 -12.67 -8.14
CA SER A 23 2.91 -12.28 -9.50
C SER A 23 3.94 -11.39 -10.23
N GLN A 24 4.98 -10.93 -9.53
CA GLN A 24 6.00 -10.04 -10.09
C GLN A 24 7.17 -10.83 -10.71
N SER A 25 7.99 -10.15 -11.52
CA SER A 25 9.18 -10.75 -12.10
C SER A 25 10.22 -11.13 -11.05
N PRO A 26 10.88 -12.31 -11.16
CA PRO A 26 11.84 -12.80 -10.18
C PRO A 26 13.03 -11.85 -9.96
N ASP A 27 13.42 -11.10 -10.99
CA ASP A 27 14.53 -10.14 -10.93
C ASP A 27 14.23 -8.93 -10.04
N THR A 28 12.95 -8.55 -9.92
CA THR A 28 12.51 -7.38 -9.13
C THR A 28 11.96 -7.75 -7.77
N VAL A 29 11.54 -9.00 -7.55
CA VAL A 29 10.92 -9.46 -6.29
C VAL A 29 11.82 -9.22 -5.09
N GLY A 30 13.13 -9.48 -5.19
CA GLY A 30 14.06 -9.28 -4.07
C GLY A 30 14.14 -7.82 -3.62
N ILE A 31 14.27 -6.91 -4.58
CA ILE A 31 14.34 -5.45 -4.33
C ILE A 31 12.98 -4.94 -3.80
N LEU A 32 11.88 -5.37 -4.43
CA LEU A 32 10.53 -4.98 -4.02
C LEU A 32 10.20 -5.46 -2.61
N SER A 33 10.54 -6.70 -2.26
CA SER A 33 10.31 -7.23 -0.90
C SER A 33 11.03 -6.39 0.14
N GLN A 34 12.29 -6.04 -0.10
CA GLN A 34 13.06 -5.19 0.81
C GLN A 34 12.40 -3.81 1.00
N TYR A 35 12.01 -3.15 -0.10
CA TYR A 35 11.39 -1.82 -0.02
C TYR A 35 9.98 -1.86 0.59
N ILE A 36 9.23 -2.94 0.39
CA ILE A 36 7.92 -3.12 0.99
C ILE A 36 8.04 -3.27 2.51
N ASP A 37 8.96 -4.12 2.97
CA ASP A 37 9.19 -4.31 4.40
C ASP A 37 9.71 -3.04 5.09
N GLU A 38 10.54 -2.24 4.40
CA GLU A 38 11.16 -1.05 4.96
C GLU A 38 10.23 0.18 4.95
N TYR A 39 9.49 0.42 3.86
CA TYR A 39 8.76 1.68 3.65
C TYR A 39 7.24 1.53 3.47
N PHE A 40 6.79 0.46 2.81
CA PHE A 40 5.40 0.36 2.39
C PHE A 40 4.45 0.23 3.58
N TYR A 41 4.75 -0.67 4.52
CA TYR A 41 3.91 -0.86 5.70
C TYR A 41 3.83 0.41 6.55
N GLN A 42 4.96 1.10 6.74
CA GLN A 42 4.99 2.38 7.46
C GLN A 42 4.11 3.45 6.79
N GLY A 43 4.18 3.53 5.45
CA GLY A 43 3.32 4.45 4.69
C GLY A 43 1.84 4.11 4.80
N VAL A 44 1.49 2.82 4.75
CA VAL A 44 0.10 2.35 4.92
C VAL A 44 -0.40 2.67 6.32
N ASP A 45 0.37 2.37 7.35
CA ASP A 45 0.01 2.64 8.75
C ASP A 45 -0.19 4.14 8.98
N TRP A 46 0.70 4.99 8.44
CA TRP A 46 0.53 6.45 8.52
C TRP A 46 -0.78 6.93 7.88
N VAL A 47 -1.15 6.39 6.70
CA VAL A 47 -2.40 6.75 6.03
C VAL A 47 -3.62 6.28 6.83
N LEU A 48 -3.54 5.12 7.49
CA LEU A 48 -4.63 4.62 8.33
C LEU A 48 -4.79 5.43 9.63
N GLU A 49 -3.68 5.89 10.22
CA GLU A 49 -3.69 6.61 11.50
C GLU A 49 -3.93 8.12 11.36
N GLN A 50 -3.29 8.75 10.37
CA GLN A 50 -3.25 10.22 10.20
C GLN A 50 -3.77 10.70 8.85
N GLY A 51 -3.98 9.78 7.90
CA GLY A 51 -4.44 10.11 6.56
C GLY A 51 -5.89 10.57 6.54
N GLN A 52 -6.12 11.80 6.11
CA GLN A 52 -7.47 12.27 5.80
C GLN A 52 -7.84 11.83 4.39
N MET A 53 -8.56 10.72 4.30
CA MET A 53 -9.05 10.18 3.04
C MET A 53 -10.30 10.94 2.56
N VAL A 54 -10.33 11.30 1.27
CA VAL A 54 -11.49 11.93 0.64
C VAL A 54 -12.64 10.94 0.52
N VAL A 55 -12.32 9.70 0.14
CA VAL A 55 -13.29 8.60 0.05
C VAL A 55 -12.98 7.56 1.13
N PRO A 56 -13.95 7.19 1.98
CA PRO A 56 -13.78 6.09 2.93
C PRO A 56 -13.38 4.82 2.19
N SER A 57 -12.19 4.31 2.49
CA SER A 57 -11.62 3.13 1.84
C SER A 57 -11.23 2.10 2.89
N SER A 58 -11.42 0.82 2.58
CA SER A 58 -10.97 -0.24 3.47
C SER A 58 -9.44 -0.36 3.45
N PRO A 59 -8.80 -0.86 4.53
CA PRO A 59 -7.35 -1.08 4.56
C PRO A 59 -6.86 -1.96 3.40
N VAL A 60 -7.66 -2.96 3.01
CA VAL A 60 -7.37 -3.82 1.86
C VAL A 60 -7.37 -3.05 0.55
N ALA A 61 -8.29 -2.10 0.36
CA ALA A 61 -8.33 -1.25 -0.82
C ALA A 61 -7.11 -0.34 -0.91
N LEU A 62 -6.66 0.21 0.23
CA LEU A 62 -5.46 1.04 0.31
C LEU A 62 -4.21 0.24 -0.08
N VAL A 63 -4.02 -0.95 0.50
CA VAL A 63 -2.90 -1.84 0.16
C VAL A 63 -2.90 -2.18 -1.32
N LYS A 64 -4.06 -2.56 -1.89
CA LYS A 64 -4.17 -2.85 -3.33
C LYS A 64 -3.87 -1.64 -4.21
N SER A 65 -4.30 -0.45 -3.82
CA SER A 65 -4.00 0.81 -4.53
C SER A 65 -2.51 1.13 -4.51
N GLY A 66 -1.84 0.90 -3.38
CA GLY A 66 -0.40 1.04 -3.26
C GLY A 66 0.35 0.08 -4.18
N LEU A 67 0.04 -1.22 -4.08
CA LEU A 67 0.71 -2.28 -4.85
C LEU A 67 0.49 -2.15 -6.37
N SER A 68 -0.68 -1.69 -6.82
CA SER A 68 -0.96 -1.52 -8.26
C SER A 68 -0.03 -0.53 -8.96
N HIS A 69 0.53 0.43 -8.22
CA HIS A 69 1.49 1.41 -8.74
C HIS A 69 2.95 0.93 -8.68
N MET A 70 3.23 -0.16 -7.96
CA MET A 70 4.61 -0.64 -7.73
C MET A 70 5.09 -1.68 -8.75
N ALA A 71 4.24 -2.07 -9.69
CA ALA A 71 4.61 -3.03 -10.72
C ALA A 71 5.73 -2.48 -11.61
N GLY A 72 6.81 -3.25 -11.79
CA GLY A 72 7.92 -2.90 -12.67
C GLY A 72 8.89 -1.85 -12.10
N VAL A 73 8.84 -1.55 -10.81
CA VAL A 73 9.82 -0.67 -10.15
C VAL A 73 11.18 -1.37 -10.07
N VAL A 74 12.23 -0.70 -10.56
CA VAL A 74 13.60 -1.22 -10.56
C VAL A 74 14.54 -0.37 -9.68
N THR A 75 14.18 0.88 -9.43
CA THR A 75 15.01 1.83 -8.69
C THR A 75 14.30 2.38 -7.47
N ARG A 76 15.06 2.75 -6.43
CA ARG A 76 14.53 3.37 -5.21
C ARG A 76 13.73 4.65 -5.49
N ALA A 77 14.19 5.47 -6.43
CA ALA A 77 13.48 6.71 -6.80
C ALA A 77 12.09 6.40 -7.43
N GLN A 78 12.03 5.42 -8.33
CA GLN A 78 10.76 4.96 -8.89
C GLN A 78 9.85 4.36 -7.81
N PHE A 79 10.42 3.64 -6.85
CA PHE A 79 9.67 3.10 -5.71
C PHE A 79 9.00 4.22 -4.90
N THR A 80 9.76 5.25 -4.51
CA THR A 80 9.24 6.37 -3.73
C THR A 80 8.11 7.11 -4.46
N VAL A 81 8.30 7.41 -5.74
CA VAL A 81 7.26 8.07 -6.55
C VAL A 81 6.01 7.20 -6.65
N SER A 82 6.18 5.89 -6.86
CA SER A 82 5.08 4.94 -6.95
C SER A 82 4.33 4.75 -5.64
N LEU A 83 5.04 4.74 -4.51
CA LEU A 83 4.48 4.71 -3.16
C LEU A 83 3.59 5.93 -2.89
N VAL A 84 4.10 7.13 -3.18
CA VAL A 84 3.37 8.38 -3.00
C VAL A 84 2.14 8.42 -3.91
N ASN A 85 2.29 8.06 -5.18
CA ASN A 85 1.16 8.02 -6.10
C ASN A 85 0.13 6.95 -5.67
N GLY A 86 0.54 5.78 -5.19
CA GLY A 86 -0.39 4.72 -4.81
C GLY A 86 -1.18 5.00 -3.52
N LEU A 87 -0.52 5.58 -2.50
CA LEU A 87 -1.11 5.81 -1.18
C LEU A 87 -1.72 7.20 -1.02
N ALA A 88 -1.11 8.24 -1.61
CA ALA A 88 -1.59 9.61 -1.43
C ALA A 88 -2.72 10.00 -2.38
N THR A 89 -3.05 9.17 -3.38
CA THR A 89 -4.09 9.48 -4.37
C THR A 89 -5.46 9.75 -3.74
N ASN A 90 -5.79 9.04 -2.66
CA ASN A 90 -7.07 9.22 -1.95
C ASN A 90 -6.99 10.21 -0.77
N LEU A 91 -5.85 10.85 -0.53
CA LEU A 91 -5.70 11.83 0.55
C LEU A 91 -6.17 13.22 0.11
N THR A 92 -6.66 14.01 1.08
CA THR A 92 -6.86 15.45 0.90
C THR A 92 -5.53 16.16 0.61
N ASP A 93 -5.57 17.32 -0.05
CA ASP A 93 -4.35 18.08 -0.38
C ASP A 93 -3.49 18.40 0.86
N SER A 94 -4.12 18.77 1.96
CA SER A 94 -3.45 19.04 3.24
C SER A 94 -2.73 17.80 3.79
N SER A 95 -3.41 16.64 3.77
CA SER A 95 -2.85 15.38 4.28
C SER A 95 -1.78 14.82 3.33
N ARG A 96 -1.95 14.97 2.02
CA ARG A 96 -0.95 14.62 1.00
C ARG A 96 0.36 15.39 1.22
N GLN A 97 0.30 16.68 1.50
CA GLN A 97 1.51 17.48 1.78
C GLN A 97 2.23 17.04 3.06
N LEU A 98 1.51 16.56 4.06
CA LEU A 98 2.11 15.99 5.27
C LEU A 98 2.75 14.64 4.99
N PHE A 99 2.08 13.78 4.21
CA PHE A 99 2.61 12.48 3.80
C PHE A 99 3.91 12.61 3.00
N CYS A 100 3.98 13.54 2.04
CA CYS A 100 5.19 13.74 1.24
C CYS A 100 6.39 14.33 2.02
N LYS A 101 6.18 14.77 3.27
CA LYS A 101 7.24 15.31 4.15
C LYS A 101 7.78 14.28 5.13
N GLN A 102 7.09 13.14 5.31
CA GLN A 102 7.59 11.98 6.04
C GLN A 102 8.71 11.31 5.23
#